data_AF-A0A430FFP5-F1
#
_entry.id   AF-A0A430FFP5-F1
#
_cell.length_a   1.000
_cell.length_b   1.000
_cell.length_c   1.000
_cell.angle_alpha   90.00
_cell.angle_beta   90.00
_cell.angle_gamma   90.00
#
_symmetry.space_group_name_H-M   'P 1'
#
loop_
_entity.id
_entity.type
_entity.pdbx_description
1 polymer ?
#
loop_
_entity_poly.entity_id
_entity_poly.type
_entity_poly.pdbx_seq_one_letter_code
_entity_poly.pdbx_strand_id
1 'polypeptide(L)'
;MTQYDPTRQSGPIPPAPTPQTQPTGLRWPSSTAQLRDAALNPDDFSPISSQFTPTGIDLADPRCAQVLALSRQAADLLDERARLLTQLQSQSPLHAPQTFPGPASPHVSTPPAPAAAAMAVPPARPRTSGIQMLLLILGVGLVMLAVAMFASLAQFFFGDVGRAACIAIAGVCALAIAYALSSRLRVTAEGITWAGLAALSIDAYVIGEICDASHDQLWAAVTGSLLAAISLISVGLYALISHTTHGHTLRAWSLYAAAVAPWSIALFTGGLGLPIVLANMIAAACLLAIAAWSCLASSQQFAIERIIALVVTLVLLTVLSLGDFDASQPGRRLVAIGMYLGLLIVTTMVWMRAAQPVFPPQPIAPPQPALMYPPSAQPQYRDRLACLRWLAAIATGFIGMAMAMLAEHKPVPIDLFTASLGISVTIIGARWMQTRPLLRSWPALGPGLLLTLVPSWLITLNANTNALFAPVRSLLLFAVALAVLLIGVRLSYQAPVLLGAILLTAHTVTQLWPWISAISRYFWWVWLLIAGIVLIIAAARYESGLRSMKSLARRFTQLR
;
A
#
# COMPACT_ATOMS: atom_id res chain seq x y z
N MET A 1 -30.34 81.83 36.14
CA MET A 1 -30.21 82.78 35.02
C MET A 1 -28.84 82.51 34.42
N THR A 2 -28.66 81.87 33.26
CA THR A 2 -29.39 81.95 32.00
C THR A 2 -29.31 80.61 31.26
N GLN A 3 -30.31 80.40 30.41
CA GLN A 3 -30.75 79.21 29.69
C GLN A 3 -29.79 78.81 28.54
N TYR A 4 -29.43 77.53 28.46
CA TYR A 4 -28.81 76.93 27.26
C TYR A 4 -29.88 76.07 26.57
N ASP A 5 -30.32 76.55 25.41
CA ASP A 5 -31.29 75.91 24.53
C ASP A 5 -30.56 75.13 23.42
N PRO A 6 -30.70 73.79 23.34
CA PRO A 6 -30.05 72.97 22.33
C PRO A 6 -30.95 72.79 21.11
N THR A 7 -31.34 73.87 20.43
CA THR A 7 -32.03 73.77 19.13
C THR A 7 -31.02 73.73 17.99
N ARG A 8 -30.54 72.52 17.63
CA ARG A 8 -30.14 72.13 16.25
C ARG A 8 -29.74 70.65 16.14
N GLN A 9 -30.70 69.75 16.28
CA GLN A 9 -30.60 68.40 15.69
C GLN A 9 -31.95 68.01 15.09
N SER A 10 -32.10 68.22 13.78
CA SER A 10 -33.09 67.55 12.93
C SER A 10 -32.88 67.99 11.48
N GLY A 11 -31.92 67.33 10.82
CA GLY A 11 -31.83 67.28 9.36
C GLY A 11 -31.90 65.81 8.94
N PRO A 12 -32.66 65.46 7.89
CA PRO A 12 -32.93 64.07 7.52
C PRO A 12 -31.64 63.34 7.16
N ILE A 13 -31.49 62.14 7.72
CA ILE A 13 -30.43 61.18 7.41
C ILE A 13 -30.45 60.95 5.88
N PRO A 14 -29.33 61.20 5.16
CA PRO A 14 -29.27 60.82 3.75
C PRO A 14 -29.47 59.30 3.65
N PRO A 15 -30.28 58.81 2.69
CA PRO A 15 -30.54 57.39 2.57
C PRO A 15 -29.22 56.64 2.44
N ALA A 16 -29.08 55.59 3.25
CA ALA A 16 -27.95 54.68 3.20
C ALA A 16 -27.67 54.30 1.73
N PRO A 17 -26.41 54.30 1.28
CA PRO A 17 -26.10 53.79 -0.03
C PRO A 17 -26.64 52.37 -0.10
N THR A 18 -27.59 52.16 -1.02
CA THR A 18 -28.08 50.83 -1.38
C THR A 18 -26.88 49.92 -1.62
N PRO A 19 -26.84 48.70 -1.06
CA PRO A 19 -25.81 47.72 -1.39
C PRO A 19 -26.06 47.25 -2.83
N GLN A 20 -25.61 48.04 -3.79
CA GLN A 20 -25.48 47.59 -5.16
C GLN A 20 -24.25 46.70 -5.23
N THR A 21 -24.47 45.56 -5.88
CA THR A 21 -23.49 44.64 -6.46
C THR A 21 -22.78 43.67 -5.52
N GLN A 22 -22.96 42.39 -5.86
CA GLN A 22 -22.17 41.23 -5.45
C GLN A 22 -20.67 41.58 -5.33
N PRO A 23 -19.91 40.96 -4.41
CA PRO A 23 -18.45 41.08 -4.43
C PRO A 23 -17.95 40.56 -5.77
N THR A 24 -17.64 41.47 -6.69
CA THR A 24 -16.99 41.19 -7.97
C THR A 24 -15.73 40.41 -7.65
N GLY A 25 -15.73 39.13 -8.04
CA GLY A 25 -14.67 38.18 -7.70
C GLY A 25 -13.31 38.68 -8.14
N LEU A 26 -12.28 38.31 -7.37
CA LEU A 26 -10.88 38.55 -7.73
C LEU A 26 -10.65 38.22 -9.21
N ARG A 27 -10.16 39.20 -9.96
CA ARG A 27 -9.85 39.00 -11.37
C ARG A 27 -8.63 38.08 -11.47
N TRP A 28 -8.62 37.18 -12.44
CA TRP A 28 -7.43 36.35 -12.69
C TRP A 28 -6.44 37.12 -13.60
N PRO A 29 -5.12 37.09 -13.32
CA PRO A 29 -4.12 37.77 -14.13
C PRO A 29 -4.03 37.17 -15.53
N SER A 30 -3.80 38.03 -16.52
CA SER A 30 -3.60 37.63 -17.92
C SER A 30 -2.15 37.21 -18.22
N SER A 31 -1.20 37.63 -17.38
CA SER A 31 0.21 37.26 -17.48
C SER A 31 0.88 37.25 -16.10
N THR A 32 2.03 36.57 -15.99
CA THR A 32 2.85 36.58 -14.77
C THR A 32 3.51 37.93 -14.51
N ALA A 33 3.61 38.80 -15.53
CA ALA A 33 4.10 40.17 -15.37
C ALA A 33 3.15 41.04 -14.53
N GLN A 34 1.83 40.88 -14.71
CA GLN A 34 0.83 41.63 -13.94
C GLN A 34 0.90 41.34 -12.44
N LEU A 35 1.29 40.12 -12.05
CA LEU A 35 1.48 39.74 -10.65
C LEU A 35 2.75 40.33 -10.03
N ARG A 36 3.72 40.76 -10.84
CA ARG A 36 5.00 41.32 -10.38
C ARG A 36 5.00 42.84 -10.31
N ASP A 37 4.09 43.46 -11.07
CA ASP A 37 3.99 44.90 -11.20
C ASP A 37 3.36 45.53 -9.95
N ALA A 38 4.14 46.36 -9.27
CA ALA A 38 3.70 47.08 -8.08
C ALA A 38 2.88 48.34 -8.40
N ALA A 39 2.78 48.71 -9.69
CA ALA A 39 1.98 49.85 -10.15
C ALA A 39 0.51 49.49 -10.42
N LEU A 40 0.12 48.22 -10.24
CA LEU A 40 -1.23 47.72 -10.47
C LEU A 40 -1.93 47.38 -9.15
N ASN A 41 -3.26 47.57 -9.14
CA ASN A 41 -4.11 47.19 -8.02
C ASN A 41 -4.15 45.64 -7.87
N PRO A 42 -4.05 45.11 -6.64
CA PRO A 42 -3.88 43.68 -6.39
C PRO A 42 -5.13 42.81 -6.65
N ASP A 43 -6.29 43.43 -6.80
CA ASP A 43 -7.62 42.82 -6.94
C ASP A 43 -8.11 42.76 -8.39
N ASP A 44 -7.85 43.80 -9.18
CA ASP A 44 -8.38 43.95 -10.54
C ASP A 44 -7.32 44.21 -11.64
N PHE A 45 -6.06 44.40 -11.25
CA PHE A 45 -4.91 44.71 -12.10
C PHE A 45 -5.04 46.00 -12.92
N SER A 46 -5.87 46.96 -12.49
CA SER A 46 -5.91 48.31 -13.05
C SER A 46 -4.76 49.16 -12.48
N PRO A 47 -4.27 50.20 -13.19
CA PRO A 47 -3.24 51.10 -12.68
C PRO A 47 -3.67 51.79 -11.38
N ILE A 48 -2.74 51.91 -10.42
CA ILE A 48 -3.00 52.60 -9.16
C ILE A 48 -3.16 54.11 -9.43
N SER A 49 -4.36 54.62 -9.18
CA SER A 49 -4.67 56.07 -9.30
C SER A 49 -4.97 56.74 -7.95
N SER A 50 -5.21 55.96 -6.90
CA SER A 50 -5.64 56.43 -5.58
C SER A 50 -5.15 55.49 -4.48
N GLN A 51 -5.22 55.94 -3.22
CA GLN A 51 -4.90 55.12 -2.05
C GLN A 51 -5.82 53.89 -1.91
N PHE A 52 -7.05 53.95 -2.40
CA PHE A 52 -7.99 52.84 -2.38
C PHE A 52 -8.14 52.23 -3.77
N THR A 53 -8.26 50.90 -3.83
CA THR A 53 -8.57 50.17 -5.07
C THR A 53 -10.05 50.34 -5.46
N PRO A 54 -10.45 50.04 -6.71
CA PRO A 54 -11.85 50.07 -7.13
C PRO A 54 -12.76 49.12 -6.34
N THR A 55 -12.22 48.06 -5.72
CA THR A 55 -12.99 47.16 -4.84
C THR A 55 -12.93 47.55 -3.36
N GLY A 56 -12.26 48.65 -3.02
CA GLY A 56 -12.24 49.24 -1.68
C GLY A 56 -11.09 48.79 -0.77
N ILE A 57 -10.00 48.23 -1.33
CA ILE A 57 -8.81 47.85 -0.55
C ILE A 57 -7.94 49.10 -0.31
N ASP A 58 -7.54 49.33 0.94
CA ASP A 58 -6.57 50.38 1.30
C ASP A 58 -5.13 49.93 0.99
N LEU A 59 -4.48 50.59 0.03
CA LEU A 59 -3.10 50.29 -0.36
C LEU A 59 -2.07 50.71 0.70
N ALA A 60 -2.43 51.58 1.65
CA ALA A 60 -1.55 51.97 2.75
C ALA A 60 -1.50 50.92 3.88
N ASP A 61 -2.35 49.88 3.84
CA ASP A 61 -2.31 48.79 4.81
C ASP A 61 -0.98 48.01 4.70
N PRO A 62 -0.24 47.79 5.81
CA PRO A 62 1.02 47.06 5.78
C PRO A 62 0.91 45.63 5.24
N ARG A 63 -0.29 45.03 5.22
CA ARG A 63 -0.55 43.71 4.63
C ARG A 63 -0.48 43.71 3.10
N CYS A 64 -0.64 44.86 2.44
CA CYS A 64 -0.51 44.97 0.98
C CYS A 64 0.90 44.59 0.49
N ALA A 65 1.94 44.85 1.30
CA ALA A 65 3.29 44.37 1.00
C ALA A 65 3.40 42.83 1.01
N GLN A 66 2.65 42.16 1.90
CA GLN A 66 2.60 40.69 1.93
C GLN A 66 1.84 40.14 0.73
N VAL A 67 0.76 40.80 0.31
CA VAL A 67 0.01 40.45 -0.90
C VAL A 67 0.91 40.53 -2.14
N LEU A 68 1.68 41.61 -2.30
CA LEU A 68 2.62 41.74 -3.42
C LEU A 68 3.72 40.67 -3.40
N ALA A 69 4.24 40.32 -2.23
CA ALA A 69 5.21 39.23 -2.09
C ALA A 69 4.63 37.87 -2.51
N LEU A 70 3.39 37.57 -2.11
CA LEU A 70 2.67 36.36 -2.52
C LEU A 70 2.38 36.36 -4.02
N SER A 71 2.01 37.50 -4.61
CA SER A 71 1.79 37.63 -6.06
C SER A 71 3.06 37.34 -6.85
N ARG A 72 4.22 37.84 -6.40
CA ARG A 72 5.53 37.53 -7.02
C ARG A 72 5.86 36.04 -6.94
N GLN A 73 5.65 35.41 -5.78
CA GLN A 73 5.87 33.97 -5.62
C GLN A 73 4.93 33.14 -6.51
N ALA A 74 3.66 33.55 -6.65
CA ALA A 74 2.72 32.91 -7.55
C ALA A 74 3.16 33.04 -9.02
N ALA A 75 3.70 34.20 -9.41
CA ALA A 75 4.26 34.42 -10.75
C ALA A 75 5.43 33.46 -11.05
N ASP A 76 6.33 33.26 -10.10
CA ASP A 76 7.48 32.35 -10.24
C ASP A 76 7.03 30.89 -10.43
N LEU A 77 6.04 30.45 -9.65
CA LEU A 77 5.45 29.11 -9.76
C LEU A 77 4.72 28.90 -11.10
N LEU A 78 4.03 29.93 -11.60
CA LEU A 78 3.36 29.87 -12.91
C LEU A 78 4.38 29.78 -14.06
N ASP A 79 5.49 30.51 -13.98
CA ASP A 79 6.57 30.44 -14.96
C ASP A 79 7.32 29.10 -14.92
N GLU A 80 7.52 28.52 -13.72
CA GLU A 80 8.05 27.17 -13.58
C GLU A 80 7.12 26.11 -14.19
N ARG A 81 5.82 26.21 -13.92
CA ARG A 81 4.81 25.35 -14.54
C ARG A 81 4.85 25.46 -16.07
N ALA A 82 4.92 26.68 -16.61
CA ALA A 82 5.02 26.88 -18.06
C ALA A 82 6.27 26.22 -18.64
N ARG A 83 7.43 26.37 -17.98
CA ARG A 83 8.68 25.70 -18.37
C ARG A 83 8.55 24.17 -18.37
N LEU A 84 7.94 23.58 -17.34
CA LEU A 84 7.71 22.14 -17.26
C LEU A 84 6.77 21.64 -18.37
N LEU A 85 5.72 22.39 -18.69
CA LEU A 85 4.81 22.05 -19.79
C LEU A 85 5.55 22.08 -21.14
N THR A 86 6.39 23.07 -21.38
CA THR A 86 7.23 23.14 -22.59
C THR A 86 8.21 21.97 -22.66
N GLN A 87 8.82 21.58 -21.54
CA GLN A 87 9.69 20.39 -21.49
C GLN A 87 8.93 19.11 -21.82
N LEU A 88 7.74 18.90 -21.24
CA LEU A 88 6.89 17.73 -21.53
C LEU A 88 6.45 17.69 -23.00
N GLN A 89 6.16 18.85 -23.60
CA GLN A 89 5.85 18.95 -25.02
C GLN A 89 7.06 18.60 -25.89
N SER A 90 8.26 19.09 -25.54
CA SER A 90 9.50 18.76 -26.28
C SER A 90 9.94 17.30 -26.14
N GLN A 91 9.58 16.63 -25.04
CA GLN A 91 9.95 15.24 -24.76
C GLN A 91 8.93 14.22 -25.25
N SER A 92 7.77 14.65 -25.76
CA SER A 92 6.75 13.76 -26.32
C SER A 92 7.07 13.44 -27.80
N PRO A 93 7.54 12.22 -28.14
CA PRO A 93 7.61 11.78 -29.52
C PRO A 93 6.22 11.26 -29.90
N LEU A 94 5.58 11.89 -30.90
CA LEU A 94 4.24 11.63 -31.47
C LEU A 94 3.17 12.66 -31.09
N HIS A 95 3.23 13.83 -31.75
CA HIS A 95 2.12 14.43 -32.52
C HIS A 95 2.76 15.48 -33.45
N ALA A 96 2.89 15.15 -34.73
CA ALA A 96 3.29 16.13 -35.73
C ALA A 96 2.23 17.24 -35.77
N PRO A 97 2.60 18.53 -35.69
CA PRO A 97 1.66 19.62 -35.89
C PRO A 97 1.17 19.60 -37.35
N GLN A 98 -0.15 19.72 -37.55
CA GLN A 98 -0.70 20.07 -38.85
C GLN A 98 -0.24 21.50 -39.19
N THR A 99 0.64 21.63 -40.18
CA THR A 99 1.06 22.90 -40.77
C THR A 99 -0.04 23.42 -41.68
N PHE A 100 -0.69 24.51 -41.28
CA PHE A 100 -1.30 25.43 -42.24
C PHE A 100 -0.19 26.34 -42.79
N PRO A 101 -0.04 26.52 -44.12
CA PRO A 101 1.03 27.31 -44.69
C PRO A 101 0.75 28.82 -44.54
N GLY A 102 1.68 29.55 -43.92
CA GLY A 102 1.73 31.01 -43.84
C GLY A 102 3.20 31.48 -43.86
N PRO A 103 3.51 32.67 -44.42
CA PRO A 103 4.81 32.97 -45.02
C PRO A 103 5.93 33.25 -44.01
N ALA A 104 7.15 32.97 -44.47
CA ALA A 104 8.40 33.00 -43.75
C ALA A 104 8.75 34.36 -43.12
N SER A 105 9.39 34.32 -41.95
CA SER A 105 10.20 35.42 -41.41
C SER A 105 11.50 34.86 -40.82
N PRO A 106 12.63 35.57 -40.97
CA PRO A 106 13.96 35.00 -40.76
C PRO A 106 14.39 35.06 -39.28
N HIS A 107 14.77 33.92 -38.71
CA HIS A 107 15.40 33.88 -37.39
C HIS A 107 16.89 34.20 -37.50
N VAL A 108 17.28 35.28 -36.84
CA VAL A 108 18.66 35.68 -36.55
C VAL A 108 19.26 34.70 -35.55
N SER A 109 20.42 34.15 -35.89
CA SER A 109 21.27 33.31 -35.04
C SER A 109 22.16 34.17 -34.12
N THR A 110 22.16 33.89 -32.82
CA THR A 110 23.15 34.39 -31.85
C THR A 110 23.82 33.24 -31.06
N PRO A 111 25.10 33.39 -30.66
CA PRO A 111 26.01 32.29 -30.30
C PRO A 111 25.92 31.84 -28.83
N PRO A 112 26.48 30.68 -28.46
CA PRO A 112 26.35 30.11 -27.11
C PRO A 112 27.48 30.56 -26.16
N ALA A 113 27.15 30.87 -24.91
CA ALA A 113 28.10 30.96 -23.79
C ALA A 113 27.37 30.88 -22.43
N PRO A 114 28.03 30.49 -21.34
CA PRO A 114 28.72 29.23 -21.08
C PRO A 114 28.03 28.42 -19.96
N ALA A 115 28.37 27.14 -19.87
CA ALA A 115 27.84 26.17 -18.91
C ALA A 115 28.04 26.61 -17.45
N ALA A 116 26.97 27.05 -16.79
CA ALA A 116 26.92 27.17 -15.34
C ALA A 116 26.53 25.81 -14.74
N ALA A 117 27.44 25.28 -13.92
CA ALA A 117 27.43 23.99 -13.26
C ALA A 117 26.04 23.41 -12.95
N ALA A 118 25.80 22.22 -13.50
CA ALA A 118 24.70 21.35 -13.13
C ALA A 118 24.74 21.07 -11.63
N MET A 119 23.89 21.74 -10.87
CA MET A 119 23.57 21.32 -9.51
C MET A 119 22.72 20.06 -9.64
N ALA A 120 23.37 18.91 -9.51
CA ALA A 120 22.76 17.60 -9.64
C ALA A 120 21.62 17.45 -8.63
N VAL A 121 20.38 17.64 -9.10
CA VAL A 121 19.20 17.13 -8.40
C VAL A 121 19.36 15.61 -8.36
N PRO A 122 19.31 14.96 -7.18
CA PRO A 122 19.38 13.51 -7.13
C PRO A 122 18.26 12.93 -7.99
N PRO A 123 18.54 11.92 -8.84
CA PRO A 123 17.56 11.39 -9.76
C PRO A 123 16.32 10.95 -8.99
N ALA A 124 15.15 11.41 -9.45
CA ALA A 124 13.87 10.88 -9.00
C ALA A 124 13.94 9.36 -9.07
N ARG A 125 13.80 8.68 -7.91
CA ARG A 125 13.90 7.22 -7.86
C ARG A 125 12.93 6.63 -8.89
N PRO A 126 13.41 5.71 -9.75
CA PRO A 126 12.53 5.04 -10.71
C PRO A 126 11.41 4.36 -9.94
N ARG A 127 10.17 4.60 -10.38
CA ARG A 127 9.01 3.81 -9.96
C ARG A 127 9.36 2.38 -10.37
N THR A 128 9.59 1.50 -9.40
CA THR A 128 10.00 0.13 -9.65
C THR A 128 9.01 -0.50 -10.61
N SER A 129 9.50 -0.85 -11.81
CA SER A 129 8.65 -1.39 -12.87
C SER A 129 8.05 -2.70 -12.37
N GLY A 130 6.80 -3.01 -12.73
CA GLY A 130 6.19 -4.31 -12.38
C GLY A 130 7.06 -5.50 -12.80
N ILE A 131 7.86 -5.31 -13.85
CA ILE A 131 8.88 -6.23 -14.34
C ILE A 131 10.01 -6.45 -13.31
N GLN A 132 10.47 -5.39 -12.63
CA GLN A 132 11.48 -5.51 -11.57
C GLN A 132 10.95 -6.27 -10.36
N MET A 133 9.68 -6.08 -9.97
CA MET A 133 9.05 -6.90 -8.93
C MET A 133 8.88 -8.35 -9.39
N LEU A 134 8.49 -8.58 -10.64
CA LEU A 134 8.38 -9.92 -11.21
C LEU A 134 9.73 -10.63 -11.21
N LEU A 135 10.80 -9.97 -11.67
CA LEU A 135 12.18 -10.49 -11.65
C LEU A 135 12.69 -10.75 -10.23
N LEU A 136 12.32 -9.92 -9.26
CA LEU A 136 12.70 -10.12 -7.87
C LEU A 136 11.96 -11.32 -7.25
N ILE A 137 10.65 -11.41 -7.43
CA ILE A 137 9.85 -12.55 -6.94
C ILE A 137 10.29 -13.84 -7.63
N LEU A 138 10.51 -13.80 -8.93
CA LEU A 138 10.99 -14.94 -9.72
C LEU A 138 12.40 -15.34 -9.29
N GLY A 139 13.30 -14.38 -9.07
CA GLY A 139 14.66 -14.63 -8.59
C GLY A 139 14.69 -15.24 -7.19
N VAL A 140 13.94 -14.69 -6.24
CA VAL A 140 13.81 -15.26 -4.88
C VAL A 140 13.16 -16.64 -4.94
N GLY A 141 12.12 -16.82 -5.76
CA GLY A 141 11.46 -18.12 -5.97
C GLY A 141 12.40 -19.16 -6.57
N LEU A 142 13.21 -18.79 -7.57
CA LEU A 142 14.23 -19.66 -8.17
C LEU A 142 15.33 -20.02 -7.19
N VAL A 143 15.79 -19.07 -6.37
CA VAL A 143 16.81 -19.35 -5.34
C VAL A 143 16.24 -20.31 -4.28
N MET A 144 15.02 -20.08 -3.79
CA MET A 144 14.36 -21.00 -2.85
C MET A 144 14.15 -22.39 -3.45
N LEU A 145 13.75 -22.46 -4.73
CA LEU A 145 13.62 -23.73 -5.44
C LEU A 145 14.97 -24.43 -5.62
N ALA A 146 16.03 -23.70 -5.95
CA ALA A 146 17.38 -24.25 -6.11
C ALA A 146 17.91 -24.78 -4.78
N VAL A 147 17.72 -24.06 -3.66
CA VAL A 147 18.09 -24.52 -2.32
C VAL A 147 17.28 -25.76 -1.93
N ALA A 148 15.98 -25.80 -2.22
CA ALA A 148 15.13 -26.97 -1.97
C ALA A 148 15.54 -28.19 -2.81
N MET A 149 15.83 -28.01 -4.10
CA MET A 149 16.35 -29.07 -4.96
C MET A 149 17.72 -29.54 -4.49
N PHE A 150 18.62 -28.63 -4.12
CA PHE A 150 19.93 -28.98 -3.58
C PHE A 150 19.78 -29.78 -2.27
N ALA A 151 18.91 -29.36 -1.37
CA ALA A 151 18.61 -30.11 -0.14
C ALA A 151 18.08 -31.51 -0.44
N SER A 152 17.17 -31.64 -1.42
CA SER A 152 16.63 -32.94 -1.85
C SER A 152 17.69 -33.84 -2.51
N LEU A 153 18.59 -33.28 -3.31
CA LEU A 153 19.68 -34.04 -3.94
C LEU A 153 20.76 -34.42 -2.93
N ALA A 154 21.11 -33.51 -2.02
CA ALA A 154 22.08 -33.76 -0.96
C ALA A 154 21.60 -34.90 -0.04
N GLN A 155 20.29 -34.98 0.23
CA GLN A 155 19.71 -36.11 0.94
C GLN A 155 20.02 -37.45 0.27
N PHE A 156 19.83 -37.51 -1.05
CA PHE A 156 20.00 -38.72 -1.83
C PHE A 156 21.45 -39.24 -1.80
N PHE A 157 22.44 -38.35 -1.81
CA PHE A 157 23.86 -38.72 -1.88
C PHE A 157 24.55 -38.86 -0.51
N PHE A 158 24.20 -38.01 0.47
CA PHE A 158 24.96 -37.89 1.72
C PHE A 158 24.16 -38.26 2.97
N GLY A 159 22.88 -38.63 2.82
CA GLY A 159 21.96 -38.86 3.94
C GLY A 159 21.65 -37.57 4.72
N ASP A 160 20.87 -37.70 5.79
CA ASP A 160 20.34 -36.54 6.54
C ASP A 160 21.43 -35.64 7.13
N VAL A 161 22.43 -36.24 7.78
CA VAL A 161 23.51 -35.50 8.44
C VAL A 161 24.39 -34.78 7.41
N GLY A 162 24.69 -35.43 6.28
CA GLY A 162 25.48 -34.84 5.21
C GLY A 162 24.73 -33.71 4.50
N ARG A 163 23.42 -33.86 4.27
CA ARG A 163 22.54 -32.79 3.78
C ARG A 163 22.61 -31.56 4.68
N ALA A 164 22.42 -31.73 5.99
CA ALA A 164 22.45 -30.61 6.94
C ALA A 164 23.82 -29.90 6.91
N ALA A 165 24.91 -30.67 7.00
CA ALA A 165 26.26 -30.11 6.95
C ALA A 165 26.52 -29.30 5.65
N CYS A 166 26.09 -29.79 4.50
CA CYS A 166 26.23 -29.08 3.23
C CYS A 166 25.45 -27.77 3.18
N ILE A 167 24.20 -27.76 3.67
CA ILE A 167 23.37 -26.54 3.70
C ILE A 167 23.95 -25.52 4.70
N ALA A 168 24.38 -25.98 5.87
CA ALA A 168 25.07 -25.15 6.88
C ALA A 168 26.30 -24.44 6.28
N ILE A 169 27.19 -25.22 5.66
CA ILE A 169 28.44 -24.70 5.07
C ILE A 169 28.11 -23.72 3.95
N ALA A 170 27.20 -24.07 3.05
CA ALA A 170 26.78 -23.18 1.96
C ALA A 170 26.19 -21.86 2.49
N GLY A 171 25.36 -21.93 3.53
CA GLY A 171 24.76 -20.77 4.19
C GLY A 171 25.82 -19.85 4.81
N VAL A 172 26.75 -20.41 5.59
CA VAL A 172 27.84 -19.65 6.22
C VAL A 172 28.78 -19.05 5.18
N CYS A 173 29.16 -19.80 4.15
CA CYS A 173 29.98 -19.28 3.04
C CYS A 173 29.28 -18.14 2.31
N ALA A 174 27.98 -18.25 2.05
CA ALA A 174 27.20 -17.17 1.45
C ALA A 174 27.25 -15.90 2.32
N LEU A 175 27.06 -16.03 3.65
CA LEU A 175 27.14 -14.89 4.56
C LEU A 175 28.55 -14.25 4.59
N ALA A 176 29.61 -15.06 4.58
CA ALA A 176 31.00 -14.57 4.53
C ALA A 176 31.29 -13.83 3.22
N ILE A 177 30.84 -14.37 2.08
CA ILE A 177 30.96 -13.73 0.77
C ILE A 177 30.17 -12.41 0.75
N ALA A 178 28.95 -12.41 1.27
CA ALA A 178 28.12 -11.21 1.33
C ALA A 178 28.77 -10.11 2.20
N TYR A 179 29.37 -10.48 3.33
CA TYR A 179 30.13 -9.54 4.17
C TYR A 179 31.32 -8.96 3.41
N ALA A 180 32.12 -9.79 2.72
CA ALA A 180 33.26 -9.33 1.93
C ALA A 180 32.84 -8.41 0.76
N LEU A 181 31.71 -8.71 0.10
CA LEU A 181 31.17 -7.93 -1.02
C LEU A 181 30.40 -6.67 -0.58
N SER A 182 30.05 -6.55 0.70
CA SER A 182 29.17 -5.48 1.21
C SER A 182 29.70 -4.07 0.91
N SER A 183 31.03 -3.90 0.88
CA SER A 183 31.69 -2.62 0.58
C SER A 183 31.72 -2.25 -0.91
N ARG A 184 31.59 -3.23 -1.82
CA ARG A 184 31.79 -3.03 -3.28
C ARG A 184 30.52 -3.26 -4.10
N LEU A 185 29.72 -4.27 -3.77
CA LEU A 185 28.59 -4.76 -4.55
C LEU A 185 27.36 -4.95 -3.67
N ARG A 186 26.77 -3.83 -3.21
CA ARG A 186 25.70 -3.85 -2.19
C ARG A 186 24.46 -4.66 -2.59
N VAL A 187 23.98 -4.52 -3.83
CA VAL A 187 22.77 -5.23 -4.29
C VAL A 187 23.01 -6.74 -4.32
N THR A 188 24.19 -7.16 -4.78
CA THR A 188 24.59 -8.57 -4.79
C THR A 188 24.79 -9.10 -3.38
N ALA A 189 25.43 -8.33 -2.51
CA ALA A 189 25.60 -8.67 -1.10
C ALA A 189 24.24 -8.85 -0.40
N GLU A 190 23.26 -7.97 -0.61
CA GLU A 190 21.89 -8.13 -0.10
C GLU A 190 21.27 -9.46 -0.56
N GLY A 191 21.35 -9.77 -1.86
CA GLY A 191 20.79 -11.01 -2.42
C GLY A 191 21.45 -12.27 -1.83
N ILE A 192 22.79 -12.26 -1.71
CA ILE A 192 23.54 -13.38 -1.13
C ILE A 192 23.25 -13.51 0.38
N THR A 193 23.10 -12.41 1.12
CA THR A 193 22.70 -12.45 2.54
C THR A 193 21.34 -13.11 2.71
N TRP A 194 20.34 -12.76 1.89
CA TRP A 194 19.03 -13.42 1.93
C TRP A 194 19.12 -14.92 1.63
N ALA A 195 19.90 -15.31 0.63
CA ALA A 195 20.10 -16.72 0.29
C ALA A 195 20.77 -17.50 1.43
N GLY A 196 21.82 -16.94 2.05
CA GLY A 196 22.51 -17.55 3.19
C GLY A 196 21.61 -17.69 4.42
N LEU A 197 20.84 -16.66 4.76
CA LEU A 197 19.88 -16.70 5.88
C LEU A 197 18.74 -17.70 5.64
N ALA A 198 18.24 -17.79 4.40
CA ALA A 198 17.22 -18.77 4.04
C ALA A 198 17.76 -20.21 4.12
N ALA A 199 18.99 -20.45 3.63
CA ALA A 199 19.65 -21.75 3.76
C ALA A 199 19.79 -22.17 5.23
N LEU A 200 20.27 -21.27 6.11
CA LEU A 200 20.39 -21.56 7.54
C LEU A 200 19.03 -21.76 8.24
N SER A 201 17.96 -21.09 7.77
CA SER A 201 16.60 -21.34 8.28
C SER A 201 16.10 -22.74 7.94
N ILE A 202 16.33 -23.17 6.70
CA ILE A 202 15.98 -24.51 6.22
C ILE A 202 16.82 -25.56 6.96
N ASP A 203 18.10 -25.27 7.17
CA ASP A 203 18.99 -26.16 7.90
C ASP A 203 18.57 -26.33 9.37
N ALA A 204 18.11 -25.26 10.03
CA ALA A 204 17.55 -25.34 11.38
C ALA A 204 16.35 -26.30 11.47
N TYR A 205 15.48 -26.30 10.45
CA TYR A 205 14.36 -27.23 10.34
C TYR A 205 14.84 -28.69 10.15
N VAL A 206 15.80 -28.89 9.23
CA VAL A 206 16.37 -30.21 8.92
C VAL A 206 17.09 -30.79 10.13
N ILE A 207 17.88 -30.00 10.85
CA ILE A 207 18.57 -30.44 12.07
C ILE A 207 17.55 -30.83 13.14
N GLY A 208 16.44 -30.09 13.27
CA GLY A 208 15.33 -30.48 14.14
C GLY A 208 14.79 -31.87 13.80
N GLU A 209 14.59 -32.16 12.52
CA GLU A 209 14.07 -33.46 12.02
C GLU A 209 15.05 -34.61 12.31
N ILE A 210 16.36 -34.34 12.23
CA ILE A 210 17.42 -35.30 12.57
C ILE A 210 17.45 -35.60 14.07
N CYS A 211 17.32 -34.56 14.90
CA CYS A 211 17.40 -34.69 16.35
C CYS A 211 16.20 -35.42 16.95
N ASP A 212 15.02 -35.36 16.33
CA ASP A 212 13.85 -36.09 16.79
C ASP A 212 12.90 -36.52 15.67
N ALA A 213 13.05 -37.76 15.22
CA ALA A 213 12.11 -38.38 14.30
C ALA A 213 10.81 -38.88 14.97
N SER A 214 10.67 -38.75 16.30
CA SER A 214 9.64 -39.46 17.08
C SER A 214 8.85 -38.63 18.10
N HIS A 215 9.36 -37.48 18.56
CA HIS A 215 8.64 -36.57 19.45
C HIS A 215 8.69 -35.10 18.97
N ASP A 216 7.53 -34.46 18.86
CA ASP A 216 7.38 -33.09 18.35
C ASP A 216 8.11 -32.02 19.20
N GLN A 217 8.45 -32.34 20.45
CA GLN A 217 8.95 -31.38 21.43
C GLN A 217 10.44 -31.05 21.26
N LEU A 218 11.30 -32.04 21.07
CA LEU A 218 12.73 -31.80 20.86
C LEU A 218 12.96 -31.14 19.50
N TRP A 219 12.19 -31.54 18.48
CA TRP A 219 12.16 -30.88 17.17
C TRP A 219 11.90 -29.37 17.29
N ALA A 220 10.85 -28.99 18.03
CA ALA A 220 10.48 -27.58 18.23
C ALA A 220 11.56 -26.81 19.03
N ALA A 221 12.16 -27.44 20.04
CA ALA A 221 13.22 -26.85 20.86
C ALA A 221 14.48 -26.56 20.04
N VAL A 222 14.95 -27.54 19.27
CA VAL A 222 16.16 -27.44 18.45
C VAL A 222 15.96 -26.40 17.34
N THR A 223 14.87 -26.53 16.58
CA THR A 223 14.54 -25.60 15.48
C THR A 223 14.38 -24.17 16.00
N GLY A 224 13.61 -23.99 17.08
CA GLY A 224 13.39 -22.69 17.71
C GLY A 224 14.69 -22.05 18.22
N SER A 225 15.57 -22.84 18.86
CA SER A 225 16.86 -22.36 19.37
C SER A 225 17.81 -21.92 18.25
N LEU A 226 17.89 -22.70 17.17
CA LEU A 226 18.73 -22.38 16.01
C LEU A 226 18.22 -21.12 15.29
N LEU A 227 16.91 -20.99 15.07
CA LEU A 227 16.33 -19.78 14.50
C LEU A 227 16.55 -18.56 15.41
N ALA A 228 16.48 -18.72 16.74
CA ALA A 228 16.79 -17.66 17.68
C ALA A 228 18.26 -17.23 17.58
N ALA A 229 19.19 -18.18 17.49
CA ALA A 229 20.61 -17.92 17.31
C ALA A 229 20.88 -17.16 16.00
N ILE A 230 20.30 -17.60 14.87
CA ILE A 230 20.46 -16.93 13.57
C ILE A 230 19.90 -15.49 13.62
N SER A 231 18.76 -15.29 14.28
CA SER A 231 18.16 -13.95 14.46
C SER A 231 19.04 -13.05 15.33
N LEU A 232 19.58 -13.57 16.45
CA LEU A 232 20.51 -12.85 17.33
C LEU A 232 21.80 -12.46 16.61
N ILE A 233 22.39 -13.39 15.85
CA ILE A 233 23.57 -13.13 15.02
C ILE A 233 23.26 -12.06 13.98
N SER A 234 22.10 -12.11 13.33
CA SER A 234 21.70 -11.09 12.34
C SER A 234 21.59 -9.69 12.94
N VAL A 235 20.97 -9.56 14.13
CA VAL A 235 20.88 -8.29 14.85
C VAL A 235 22.26 -7.83 15.33
N GLY A 236 23.08 -8.74 15.85
CA GLY A 236 24.44 -8.45 16.31
C GLY A 236 25.34 -7.95 15.17
N LEU A 237 25.28 -8.59 14.00
CA LEU A 237 26.00 -8.15 12.80
C LEU A 237 25.50 -6.79 12.32
N TYR A 238 24.18 -6.57 12.31
CA TYR A 238 23.63 -5.25 11.99
C TYR A 238 24.15 -4.15 12.92
N ALA A 239 24.13 -4.40 14.24
CA ALA A 239 24.61 -3.46 15.25
C ALA A 239 26.12 -3.20 15.12
N LEU A 240 26.92 -4.26 15.01
CA LEU A 240 28.38 -4.17 14.90
C LEU A 240 28.81 -3.37 13.65
N ILE A 241 28.21 -3.67 12.49
CA ILE A 241 28.52 -2.99 11.22
C ILE A 241 28.05 -1.53 11.27
N SER A 242 26.90 -1.26 11.92
CA SER A 242 26.39 0.11 12.09
C SER A 242 27.29 0.98 12.97
N HIS A 243 28.01 0.39 13.93
CA HIS A 243 28.90 1.12 14.83
C HIS A 243 30.31 1.30 14.25
N THR A 244 30.80 0.35 13.44
CA THR A 244 32.20 0.33 12.99
C THR A 244 32.43 1.03 11.65
N THR A 245 31.41 1.13 10.80
CA THR A 245 31.55 1.73 9.47
C THR A 245 30.52 2.84 9.25
N HIS A 246 30.97 4.01 8.79
CA HIS A 246 30.08 5.07 8.26
C HIS A 246 29.35 4.68 6.96
N GLY A 247 29.54 3.43 6.50
CA GLY A 247 28.88 2.83 5.34
C GLY A 247 27.46 2.35 5.65
N HIS A 248 26.61 2.35 4.63
CA HIS A 248 25.21 1.94 4.76
C HIS A 248 25.09 0.43 5.00
N THR A 249 24.50 0.04 6.14
CA THR A 249 24.26 -1.36 6.50
C THR A 249 23.38 -2.09 5.47
N LEU A 250 23.58 -3.40 5.37
CA LEU A 250 22.68 -4.29 4.62
C LEU A 250 21.37 -4.42 5.40
N ARG A 251 20.25 -4.13 4.74
CA ARG A 251 18.90 -4.20 5.31
C ARG A 251 18.43 -5.64 5.48
N ALA A 252 18.97 -6.60 4.73
CA ALA A 252 18.67 -8.02 4.89
C ALA A 252 18.76 -8.49 6.35
N TRP A 253 19.78 -8.06 7.10
CA TRP A 253 19.98 -8.47 8.50
C TRP A 253 18.84 -8.06 9.43
N SER A 254 18.44 -6.78 9.37
CA SER A 254 17.37 -6.25 10.24
C SER A 254 16.00 -6.76 9.81
N LEU A 255 15.74 -6.88 8.51
CA LEU A 255 14.47 -7.35 7.95
C LEU A 255 14.25 -8.85 8.20
N TYR A 256 15.30 -9.67 8.05
CA TYR A 256 15.24 -11.09 8.35
C TYR A 256 15.00 -11.33 9.85
N ALA A 257 15.75 -10.64 10.73
CA ALA A 257 15.56 -10.77 12.17
C ALA A 257 14.13 -10.37 12.59
N ALA A 258 13.58 -9.30 12.01
CA ALA A 258 12.20 -8.89 12.25
C ALA A 258 11.18 -9.95 11.80
N ALA A 259 11.46 -10.69 10.73
CA ALA A 259 10.59 -11.76 10.24
C ALA A 259 10.71 -13.06 11.05
N VAL A 260 11.93 -13.44 11.46
CA VAL A 260 12.19 -14.77 12.05
C VAL A 260 12.10 -14.78 13.58
N ALA A 261 12.36 -13.66 14.27
CA ALA A 261 12.29 -13.60 15.72
C ALA A 261 10.93 -14.03 16.31
N PRO A 262 9.76 -13.66 15.73
CA PRO A 262 8.47 -14.17 16.21
C PRO A 262 8.34 -15.70 16.09
N TRP A 263 8.86 -16.29 15.01
CA TRP A 263 8.85 -17.75 14.79
C TRP A 263 9.74 -18.49 15.77
N SER A 264 10.94 -17.98 16.03
CA SER A 264 11.87 -18.62 16.96
C SER A 264 11.29 -18.69 18.37
N ILE A 265 10.65 -17.62 18.83
CA ILE A 265 9.99 -17.57 20.14
C ILE A 265 8.84 -18.58 20.22
N ALA A 266 7.98 -18.63 19.21
CA ALA A 266 6.84 -19.56 19.19
C ALA A 266 7.29 -21.03 19.22
N LEU A 267 8.31 -21.38 18.44
CA LEU A 267 8.83 -22.75 18.40
C LEU A 267 9.62 -23.12 19.66
N PHE A 268 10.49 -22.23 20.12
CA PHE A 268 11.32 -22.45 21.30
C PHE A 268 10.47 -22.69 22.54
N THR A 269 9.43 -21.88 22.75
CA THR A 269 8.51 -22.03 23.89
C THR A 269 7.76 -23.35 23.88
N GLY A 270 7.35 -23.85 22.70
CA GLY A 270 6.75 -25.18 22.54
C GLY A 270 7.72 -26.32 22.88
N GLY A 271 9.02 -26.11 22.69
CA GLY A 271 10.08 -27.08 22.95
C GLY A 271 10.58 -27.17 24.40
N LEU A 272 10.18 -26.27 25.29
CA LEU A 272 10.74 -26.17 26.66
C LEU A 272 10.37 -27.30 27.64
N GLY A 273 9.68 -28.35 27.20
CA GLY A 273 9.21 -29.40 28.12
C GLY A 273 8.06 -28.95 29.03
N LEU A 274 7.54 -27.73 28.85
CA LEU A 274 6.50 -27.15 29.70
C LEU A 274 5.13 -27.76 29.37
N PRO A 275 4.17 -27.71 30.34
CA PRO A 275 2.78 -27.98 30.04
C PRO A 275 2.32 -27.10 28.87
N ILE A 276 1.69 -27.68 27.86
CA ILE A 276 1.33 -27.01 26.60
C ILE A 276 0.57 -25.69 26.81
N VAL A 277 -0.31 -25.62 27.82
CA VAL A 277 -1.03 -24.40 28.19
C VAL A 277 -0.07 -23.29 28.62
N LEU A 278 0.93 -23.61 29.45
CA LEU A 278 1.91 -22.66 29.94
C LEU A 278 2.86 -22.21 28.81
N ALA A 279 3.32 -23.13 27.97
CA ALA A 279 4.12 -22.82 26.79
C ALA A 279 3.38 -21.82 25.87
N ASN A 280 2.10 -22.09 25.59
CA ASN A 280 1.29 -21.24 24.73
C ASN A 280 0.96 -19.88 25.36
N MET A 281 0.78 -19.81 26.69
CA MET A 281 0.67 -18.52 27.39
C MET A 281 1.94 -17.67 27.26
N ILE A 282 3.12 -18.28 27.42
CA ILE A 282 4.40 -17.59 27.29
C ILE A 282 4.60 -17.12 25.84
N ALA A 283 4.34 -17.98 24.86
CA ALA A 283 4.39 -17.63 23.44
C ALA A 283 3.47 -16.45 23.13
N ALA A 284 2.21 -16.51 23.57
CA ALA A 284 1.23 -15.44 23.39
C ALA A 284 1.69 -14.12 24.01
N ALA A 285 2.20 -14.15 25.24
CA ALA A 285 2.68 -12.96 25.93
C ALA A 285 3.85 -12.31 25.19
N CYS A 286 4.83 -13.10 24.75
CA CYS A 286 5.97 -12.60 23.98
C CYS A 286 5.55 -12.02 22.62
N LEU A 287 4.66 -12.70 21.90
CA LEU A 287 4.14 -12.22 20.61
C LEU A 287 3.34 -10.93 20.78
N LEU A 288 2.44 -10.86 21.76
CA LEU A 288 1.69 -9.62 22.04
C LEU A 288 2.61 -8.48 22.46
N ALA A 289 3.70 -8.74 23.20
CA ALA A 289 4.71 -7.74 23.53
C ALA A 289 5.43 -7.22 22.28
N ILE A 290 5.80 -8.09 21.33
CA ILE A 290 6.39 -7.68 20.04
C ILE A 290 5.41 -6.84 19.23
N ALA A 291 4.15 -7.24 19.19
CA ALA A 291 3.11 -6.52 18.47
C ALA A 291 2.86 -5.13 19.08
N ALA A 292 2.80 -5.05 20.42
CA ALA A 292 2.69 -3.80 21.16
C ALA A 292 3.91 -2.91 20.92
N TRP A 293 5.14 -3.42 21.06
CA TRP A 293 6.37 -2.67 20.76
C TRP A 293 6.37 -2.10 19.34
N SER A 294 6.01 -2.92 18.36
CA SER A 294 5.92 -2.54 16.95
C SER A 294 4.86 -1.46 16.71
N CYS A 295 3.75 -1.53 17.46
CA CYS A 295 2.70 -0.51 17.42
C CYS A 295 3.13 0.77 18.12
N LEU A 296 3.70 0.73 19.33
CA LEU A 296 3.90 1.89 20.18
C LEU A 296 5.12 2.74 19.81
N ALA A 297 6.18 2.12 19.32
CA ALA A 297 7.47 2.78 19.16
C ALA A 297 7.44 3.91 18.10
N SER A 298 8.01 5.06 18.47
CA SER A 298 7.93 6.33 17.70
C SER A 298 9.07 6.55 16.71
N SER A 299 10.15 5.76 16.76
CA SER A 299 11.34 6.04 15.94
C SER A 299 11.12 5.72 14.46
N GLN A 300 11.40 6.71 13.60
CA GLN A 300 11.18 6.61 12.14
C GLN A 300 12.20 5.71 11.42
N GLN A 301 13.29 5.33 12.10
CA GLN A 301 14.43 4.61 11.55
C GLN A 301 14.16 3.12 11.29
N PHE A 302 13.24 2.49 12.05
CA PHE A 302 12.94 1.04 11.98
C PHE A 302 11.49 0.75 11.56
N ALA A 303 10.89 1.64 10.75
CA ALA A 303 9.46 1.56 10.46
C ALA A 303 9.07 0.32 9.63
N ILE A 304 9.93 -0.15 8.73
CA ILE A 304 9.63 -1.29 7.85
C ILE A 304 9.82 -2.60 8.62
N GLU A 305 10.89 -2.71 9.40
CA GLU A 305 11.19 -3.83 10.28
C GLU A 305 10.04 -4.09 11.25
N ARG A 306 9.51 -3.03 11.88
CA ARG A 306 8.33 -3.12 12.77
C ARG A 306 7.08 -3.59 12.06
N ILE A 307 6.87 -3.11 10.83
CA ILE A 307 5.76 -3.53 9.98
C ILE A 307 5.84 -5.04 9.73
N ILE A 308 7.02 -5.56 9.37
CA ILE A 308 7.23 -6.98 9.12
C ILE A 308 7.02 -7.78 10.40
N ALA A 309 7.66 -7.37 11.51
CA ALA A 309 7.53 -8.04 12.80
C ALA A 309 6.06 -8.11 13.26
N LEU A 310 5.33 -6.99 13.13
CA LEU A 310 3.91 -6.92 13.44
C LEU A 310 3.11 -7.92 12.60
N VAL A 311 3.29 -7.94 11.28
CA VAL A 311 2.54 -8.83 10.38
C VAL A 311 2.80 -10.29 10.69
N VAL A 312 4.07 -10.67 10.83
CA VAL A 312 4.44 -12.05 11.15
C VAL A 312 3.88 -12.46 12.53
N THR A 313 3.96 -11.57 13.51
CA THR A 313 3.42 -11.80 14.85
C THR A 313 1.90 -11.99 14.84
N LEU A 314 1.16 -11.18 14.07
CA LEU A 314 -0.29 -11.33 13.91
C LEU A 314 -0.63 -12.67 13.25
N VAL A 315 0.13 -13.09 12.23
CA VAL A 315 -0.03 -14.39 11.58
C VAL A 315 0.24 -15.54 12.55
N LEU A 316 1.29 -15.47 13.36
CA LEU A 316 1.60 -16.51 14.35
C LEU A 316 0.56 -16.60 15.46
N LEU A 317 0.13 -15.47 16.02
CA LEU A 317 -0.96 -15.42 17.01
C LEU A 317 -2.25 -16.04 16.47
N THR A 318 -2.52 -15.84 15.18
CA THR A 318 -3.61 -16.50 14.48
C THR A 318 -3.42 -18.00 14.51
N VAL A 319 -2.32 -18.52 13.94
CA VAL A 319 -2.05 -19.96 13.84
C VAL A 319 -2.11 -20.64 15.22
N LEU A 320 -1.51 -20.04 16.25
CA LEU A 320 -1.51 -20.57 17.62
C LEU A 320 -2.91 -20.56 18.25
N SER A 321 -3.64 -19.44 18.14
CA SER A 321 -5.01 -19.32 18.65
C SER A 321 -5.90 -20.40 18.05
N LEU A 322 -5.73 -20.67 16.76
CA LEU A 322 -6.49 -21.68 16.04
C LEU A 322 -6.22 -23.10 16.50
N GLY A 323 -4.94 -23.48 16.58
CA GLY A 323 -4.55 -24.83 17.02
C GLY A 323 -5.04 -25.14 18.44
N ASP A 324 -5.11 -24.13 19.30
CA ASP A 324 -5.57 -24.28 20.69
C ASP A 324 -7.09 -24.16 20.86
N PHE A 325 -7.79 -23.45 19.96
CA PHE A 325 -9.24 -23.29 20.06
C PHE A 325 -9.98 -24.62 19.88
N ASP A 326 -9.45 -25.51 19.04
CA ASP A 326 -10.05 -26.82 18.83
C ASP A 326 -9.61 -27.90 19.84
N ALA A 327 -8.66 -27.57 20.72
CA ALA A 327 -8.16 -28.52 21.71
C ALA A 327 -9.28 -29.02 22.63
N SER A 328 -9.21 -30.29 23.04
CA SER A 328 -10.16 -30.90 23.99
C SER A 328 -10.04 -30.31 25.40
N GLN A 329 -8.86 -29.79 25.74
CA GLN A 329 -8.56 -29.25 27.06
C GLN A 329 -9.11 -27.82 27.24
N PRO A 330 -9.90 -27.55 28.30
CA PRO A 330 -10.50 -26.23 28.51
C PRO A 330 -9.45 -25.13 28.71
N GLY A 331 -8.30 -25.45 29.33
CA GLY A 331 -7.21 -24.50 29.52
C GLY A 331 -6.63 -23.96 28.20
N ARG A 332 -6.43 -24.82 27.19
CA ARG A 332 -5.95 -24.41 25.86
C ARG A 332 -6.96 -23.49 25.16
N ARG A 333 -8.25 -23.78 25.27
CA ARG A 333 -9.31 -22.91 24.72
C ARG A 333 -9.32 -21.52 25.34
N LEU A 334 -9.13 -21.42 26.66
CA LEU A 334 -9.05 -20.12 27.33
C LEU A 334 -7.83 -19.32 26.86
N VAL A 335 -6.69 -19.97 26.68
CA VAL A 335 -5.48 -19.36 26.10
C VAL A 335 -5.72 -18.88 24.67
N ALA A 336 -6.36 -19.71 23.83
CA ALA A 336 -6.74 -19.34 22.47
C ALA A 336 -7.65 -18.10 22.42
N ILE A 337 -8.65 -18.03 23.30
CA ILE A 337 -9.54 -16.86 23.44
C ILE A 337 -8.74 -15.62 23.82
N GLY A 338 -7.81 -15.75 24.78
CA GLY A 338 -6.91 -14.66 25.18
C GLY A 338 -6.04 -14.16 24.03
N MET A 339 -5.42 -15.07 23.27
CA MET A 339 -4.65 -14.74 22.06
C MET A 339 -5.49 -14.00 21.03
N TYR A 340 -6.72 -14.47 20.77
CA TYR A 340 -7.65 -13.86 19.82
C TYR A 340 -8.09 -12.46 20.25
N LEU A 341 -8.39 -12.26 21.54
CA LEU A 341 -8.71 -10.94 22.08
C LEU A 341 -7.52 -9.98 21.96
N GLY A 342 -6.32 -10.44 22.31
CA GLY A 342 -5.09 -9.65 22.14
C GLY A 342 -4.83 -9.26 20.68
N LEU A 343 -5.03 -10.20 19.76
CA LEU A 343 -4.94 -9.99 18.31
C LEU A 343 -5.91 -8.91 17.81
N LEU A 344 -7.17 -8.94 18.27
CA LEU A 344 -8.17 -7.91 17.96
C LEU A 344 -7.77 -6.55 18.51
N ILE A 345 -7.26 -6.48 19.75
CA ILE A 345 -6.79 -5.24 20.38
C ILE A 345 -5.66 -4.62 19.54
N VAL A 346 -4.64 -5.41 19.20
CA VAL A 346 -3.51 -4.96 18.38
C VAL A 346 -3.99 -4.48 17.01
N THR A 347 -4.83 -5.27 16.34
CA THR A 347 -5.37 -4.91 15.02
C THR A 347 -6.16 -3.60 15.08
N THR A 348 -6.98 -3.43 16.11
CA THR A 348 -7.71 -2.19 16.38
C THR A 348 -6.76 -1.03 16.63
N MET A 349 -5.69 -1.24 17.39
CA MET A 349 -4.66 -0.22 17.67
C MET A 349 -3.93 0.23 16.40
N VAL A 350 -3.59 -0.71 15.51
CA VAL A 350 -3.00 -0.43 14.18
C VAL A 350 -3.97 0.39 13.34
N TRP A 351 -5.25 0.02 13.33
CA TRP A 351 -6.29 0.78 12.63
C TRP A 351 -6.47 2.18 13.20
N MET A 352 -6.50 2.34 14.52
CA MET A 352 -6.58 3.64 15.19
C MET A 352 -5.39 4.52 14.81
N ARG A 353 -4.17 3.98 14.80
CA ARG A 353 -2.97 4.72 14.35
C ARG A 353 -3.03 5.07 12.86
N ALA A 354 -3.53 4.17 12.02
CA ALA A 354 -3.73 4.44 10.61
C ALA A 354 -4.86 5.47 10.35
N ALA A 355 -5.78 5.62 11.31
CA ALA A 355 -6.89 6.56 11.25
C ALA A 355 -6.50 8.00 11.59
N GLN A 356 -5.46 8.19 12.42
CA GLN A 356 -5.06 9.50 12.94
C GLN A 356 -4.87 10.51 11.78
N PRO A 357 -5.56 11.66 11.79
CA PRO A 357 -5.31 12.73 10.84
C PRO A 357 -3.87 13.22 11.04
N VAL A 358 -3.13 13.28 9.92
CA VAL A 358 -1.75 13.75 9.91
C VAL A 358 -1.78 15.26 10.07
N PHE A 359 -1.74 15.74 11.31
CA PHE A 359 -1.38 17.12 11.55
C PHE A 359 0.14 17.21 11.40
N PRO A 360 0.67 17.99 10.44
CA PRO A 360 2.09 18.28 10.44
C PRO A 360 2.42 18.87 11.83
N PRO A 361 3.52 18.44 12.48
CA PRO A 361 3.90 19.00 13.76
C PRO A 361 3.99 20.53 13.58
N GLN A 362 3.10 21.27 14.25
CA GLN A 362 3.28 22.70 14.38
C GLN A 362 4.61 22.89 15.11
N PRO A 363 5.56 23.66 14.55
CA PRO A 363 6.79 23.95 15.25
C PRO A 363 6.43 24.65 16.56
N ILE A 364 6.64 23.98 17.70
CA ILE A 364 6.68 24.65 18.99
C ILE A 364 8.08 25.27 19.07
N ALA A 365 8.23 26.46 18.49
CA ALA A 365 9.45 27.28 18.62
C ALA A 365 9.12 28.77 18.36
N PRO A 366 9.81 29.70 19.05
CA PRO A 366 9.51 31.14 19.08
C PRO A 366 9.60 31.80 17.68
N PRO A 367 9.13 33.05 17.50
CA PRO A 367 9.01 33.67 16.18
C PRO A 367 10.39 33.86 15.54
N GLN A 368 10.80 32.89 14.72
CA GLN A 368 11.89 33.01 13.77
C GLN A 368 11.33 32.97 12.35
N PRO A 369 11.90 33.77 11.42
CA PRO A 369 11.44 33.82 10.04
C PRO A 369 11.53 32.44 9.40
N ALA A 370 10.41 32.02 8.80
CA ALA A 370 10.18 30.69 8.27
C ALA A 370 11.24 30.30 7.22
N LEU A 371 12.25 29.55 7.63
CA LEU A 371 12.98 28.67 6.73
C LEU A 371 12.02 27.56 6.31
N MET A 372 11.38 27.76 5.17
CA MET A 372 10.50 26.81 4.51
C MET A 372 11.25 25.49 4.28
N TYR A 373 10.97 24.49 5.12
CA TYR A 373 11.47 23.14 4.92
C TYR A 373 10.89 22.60 3.59
N PRO A 374 11.69 22.01 2.68
CA PRO A 374 11.15 21.45 1.45
C PRO A 374 10.21 20.26 1.72
N PRO A 375 9.17 20.04 0.90
CA PRO A 375 8.10 19.06 1.13
C PRO A 375 8.52 17.58 0.97
N SER A 376 9.82 17.27 1.00
CA SER A 376 10.35 15.93 0.73
C SER A 376 10.00 14.87 1.78
N ALA A 377 9.61 15.26 2.99
CA ALA A 377 9.22 14.33 4.07
C ALA A 377 7.74 13.85 4.00
N GLN A 378 6.87 14.57 3.28
CA GLN A 378 5.44 14.25 3.19
C GLN A 378 5.06 12.97 2.39
N PRO A 379 5.70 12.64 1.24
CA PRO A 379 5.32 11.45 0.47
C PRO A 379 5.64 10.15 1.23
N GLN A 380 6.78 10.10 1.91
CA GLN A 380 7.22 8.91 2.66
C GLN A 380 6.29 8.55 3.82
N TYR A 381 5.64 9.55 4.42
CA TYR A 381 4.67 9.35 5.50
C TYR A 381 3.32 8.83 4.98
N ARG A 382 2.83 9.36 3.84
CA ARG A 382 1.60 8.88 3.19
C ARG A 382 1.68 7.43 2.73
N ASP A 383 2.81 7.02 2.18
CA ASP A 383 3.03 5.64 1.70
C ASP A 383 3.06 4.62 2.87
N ARG A 384 3.62 5.01 4.02
CA ARG A 384 3.63 4.18 5.23
C ARG A 384 2.23 3.92 5.79
N LEU A 385 1.37 4.94 5.81
CA LEU A 385 -0.03 4.83 6.22
C LEU A 385 -0.86 3.95 5.26
N ALA A 386 -0.58 4.01 3.95
CA ALA A 386 -1.19 3.11 2.98
C ALA A 386 -0.74 1.66 3.21
N CYS A 387 0.54 1.43 3.49
CA CYS A 387 1.09 0.11 3.80
C CYS A 387 0.46 -0.49 5.07
N LEU A 388 0.37 0.29 6.17
CA LEU A 388 -0.28 -0.13 7.42
C LEU A 388 -1.75 -0.57 7.23
N ARG A 389 -2.50 0.10 6.34
CA ARG A 389 -3.89 -0.27 6.02
C ARG A 389 -4.00 -1.60 5.28
N TRP A 390 -3.11 -1.84 4.31
CA TRP A 390 -3.07 -3.11 3.58
C TRP A 390 -2.58 -4.25 4.47
N LEU A 391 -1.64 -4.01 5.36
CA LEU A 391 -1.16 -5.01 6.30
C LEU A 391 -2.20 -5.40 7.33
N ALA A 392 -2.96 -4.43 7.86
CA ALA A 392 -4.09 -4.72 8.73
C ALA A 392 -5.14 -5.56 7.98
N ALA A 393 -5.41 -5.25 6.71
CA ALA A 393 -6.33 -6.02 5.88
C ALA A 393 -5.83 -7.43 5.56
N ILE A 394 -4.54 -7.60 5.25
CA ILE A 394 -3.91 -8.89 5.00
C ILE A 394 -3.91 -9.74 6.27
N ALA A 395 -3.51 -9.17 7.41
CA ALA A 395 -3.55 -9.85 8.70
C ALA A 395 -4.99 -10.28 9.04
N THR A 396 -5.98 -9.40 8.85
CA THR A 396 -7.40 -9.76 9.08
C THR A 396 -7.91 -10.80 8.08
N GLY A 397 -7.46 -10.75 6.82
CA GLY A 397 -7.74 -11.74 5.78
C GLY A 397 -7.15 -13.11 6.10
N PHE A 398 -5.95 -13.14 6.65
CA PHE A 398 -5.28 -14.36 7.09
C PHE A 398 -5.95 -14.95 8.34
N ILE A 399 -6.36 -14.10 9.30
CA ILE A 399 -7.20 -14.48 10.44
C ILE A 399 -8.50 -15.13 9.97
N GLY A 400 -9.15 -14.52 8.98
CA GLY A 400 -10.38 -15.05 8.40
C GLY A 400 -10.18 -16.36 7.64
N MET A 401 -9.11 -16.48 6.85
CA MET A 401 -8.78 -17.70 6.11
C MET A 401 -8.39 -18.85 7.04
N ALA A 402 -7.59 -18.57 8.06
CA ALA A 402 -7.11 -19.59 8.96
C ALA A 402 -8.29 -20.21 9.73
N MET A 403 -9.24 -19.39 10.22
CA MET A 403 -10.44 -19.89 10.88
C MET A 403 -11.27 -20.81 9.95
N ALA A 404 -11.10 -20.69 8.62
CA ALA A 404 -11.84 -21.45 7.59
C ALA A 404 -11.42 -22.89 7.51
N MET A 405 -10.14 -23.11 7.80
CA MET A 405 -9.56 -24.43 7.83
C MET A 405 -9.95 -25.21 9.10
N LEU A 406 -10.55 -24.55 10.11
CA LEU A 406 -11.02 -25.19 11.36
C LEU A 406 -12.51 -25.54 11.39
N ALA A 407 -13.30 -25.15 10.40
CA ALA A 407 -14.76 -25.31 10.44
C ALA A 407 -15.25 -26.73 10.06
N GLU A 408 -14.40 -27.76 10.16
CA GLU A 408 -14.80 -29.12 9.81
C GLU A 408 -15.80 -29.74 10.80
N HIS A 409 -15.93 -29.26 12.06
CA HIS A 409 -16.74 -30.00 13.06
C HIS A 409 -17.60 -29.21 14.09
N LYS A 410 -17.90 -27.89 13.95
CA LYS A 410 -18.71 -27.15 14.96
C LYS A 410 -19.73 -26.14 14.38
N PRO A 411 -20.83 -25.82 15.13
CA PRO A 411 -22.09 -25.27 14.58
C PRO A 411 -22.12 -23.78 14.22
N VAL A 412 -21.01 -23.04 14.37
CA VAL A 412 -20.98 -21.61 13.99
C VAL A 412 -20.31 -21.47 12.62
N PRO A 413 -21.04 -21.04 11.57
CA PRO A 413 -20.48 -20.89 10.24
C PRO A 413 -19.40 -19.81 10.25
N ILE A 414 -18.22 -20.14 9.77
CA ILE A 414 -17.10 -19.21 9.68
C ILE A 414 -17.43 -17.89 8.98
N ASP A 415 -18.29 -17.92 7.96
CA ASP A 415 -18.64 -16.73 7.19
C ASP A 415 -19.13 -15.60 8.10
N LEU A 416 -19.68 -15.91 9.27
CA LEU A 416 -20.15 -14.94 10.24
C LEU A 416 -19.00 -14.12 10.87
N PHE A 417 -17.85 -14.74 11.12
CA PHE A 417 -16.69 -14.07 11.71
C PHE A 417 -15.93 -13.25 10.67
N THR A 418 -15.69 -13.81 9.49
CA THR A 418 -15.03 -13.07 8.39
C THR A 418 -15.92 -11.94 7.88
N ALA A 419 -17.23 -12.17 7.77
CA ALA A 419 -18.18 -11.13 7.41
C ALA A 419 -18.28 -10.06 8.49
N SER A 420 -18.35 -10.38 9.78
CA SER A 420 -18.45 -9.34 10.82
C SER A 420 -17.23 -8.42 10.85
N LEU A 421 -16.02 -8.97 10.68
CA LEU A 421 -14.79 -8.19 10.55
C LEU A 421 -14.75 -7.38 9.24
N GLY A 422 -15.08 -8.00 8.11
CA GLY A 422 -15.15 -7.34 6.81
C GLY A 422 -16.17 -6.20 6.76
N ILE A 423 -17.34 -6.39 7.35
CA ILE A 423 -18.39 -5.38 7.53
C ILE A 423 -17.84 -4.23 8.37
N SER A 424 -17.18 -4.52 9.50
CA SER A 424 -16.59 -3.49 10.38
C SER A 424 -15.57 -2.63 9.63
N VAL A 425 -14.64 -3.25 8.89
CA VAL A 425 -13.65 -2.54 8.07
C VAL A 425 -14.32 -1.71 6.97
N THR A 426 -15.39 -2.23 6.35
CA THR A 426 -16.15 -1.54 5.30
C THR A 426 -16.88 -0.31 5.86
N ILE A 427 -17.48 -0.42 7.05
CA ILE A 427 -18.14 0.70 7.75
C ILE A 427 -17.14 1.80 8.10
N ILE A 428 -15.96 1.42 8.61
CA ILE A 428 -14.88 2.38 8.91
C ILE A 428 -14.40 3.07 7.62
N GLY A 429 -14.19 2.29 6.55
CA GLY A 429 -13.82 2.80 5.23
C GLY A 429 -14.86 3.76 4.65
N ALA A 430 -16.15 3.48 4.82
CA ALA A 430 -17.25 4.34 4.40
C ALA A 430 -17.27 5.66 5.20
N ARG A 431 -17.10 5.60 6.53
CA ARG A 431 -16.97 6.80 7.37
C ARG A 431 -15.75 7.65 7.01
N TRP A 432 -14.66 7.03 6.57
CA TRP A 432 -13.48 7.76 6.08
C TRP A 432 -13.74 8.47 4.76
N MET A 433 -14.50 7.86 3.87
CA MET A 433 -14.85 8.48 2.60
C MET A 433 -15.77 9.70 2.79
N GLN A 434 -16.62 9.67 3.84
CA GLN A 434 -17.46 10.83 4.24
C GLN A 434 -16.62 11.98 4.83
N THR A 435 -15.58 11.67 5.60
CA THR A 435 -14.73 12.68 6.25
C THR A 435 -13.58 13.18 5.36
N ARG A 436 -13.23 12.45 4.29
CA ARG A 436 -12.12 12.76 3.38
C ARG A 436 -12.58 12.67 1.92
N PRO A 437 -13.10 13.75 1.31
CA PRO A 437 -13.66 13.71 -0.04
C PRO A 437 -12.65 13.38 -1.16
N LEU A 438 -11.35 13.47 -0.87
CA LEU A 438 -10.28 13.08 -1.80
C LEU A 438 -9.94 11.58 -1.78
N LEU A 439 -10.49 10.80 -0.82
CA LEU A 439 -10.18 9.38 -0.70
C LEU A 439 -10.97 8.57 -1.75
N ARG A 440 -10.24 7.84 -2.61
CA ARG A 440 -10.86 6.95 -3.60
C ARG A 440 -11.49 5.73 -2.93
N SER A 441 -12.54 5.17 -3.55
CA SER A 441 -13.32 4.05 -3.02
C SER A 441 -12.52 2.76 -2.82
N TRP A 442 -11.50 2.51 -3.66
CA TRP A 442 -10.66 1.32 -3.60
C TRP A 442 -9.84 1.18 -2.31
N PRO A 443 -8.99 2.15 -1.92
CA PRO A 443 -8.28 2.09 -0.64
C PRO A 443 -9.18 2.13 0.59
N ALA A 444 -10.40 2.68 0.46
CA ALA A 444 -11.34 2.82 1.56
C ALA A 444 -12.13 1.53 1.82
N LEU A 445 -12.79 1.01 0.78
CA LEU A 445 -13.79 -0.06 0.90
C LEU A 445 -13.26 -1.41 0.43
N GLY A 446 -12.31 -1.43 -0.51
CA GLY A 446 -11.78 -2.66 -1.12
C GLY A 446 -11.34 -3.71 -0.12
N PRO A 447 -10.51 -3.35 0.89
CA PRO A 447 -10.05 -4.31 1.90
C PRO A 447 -11.18 -4.97 2.71
N GLY A 448 -12.16 -4.19 3.17
CA GLY A 448 -13.29 -4.71 3.94
C GLY A 448 -14.22 -5.59 3.11
N LEU A 449 -14.47 -5.19 1.86
CA LEU A 449 -15.28 -5.95 0.91
C LEU A 449 -14.60 -7.27 0.52
N LEU A 450 -13.29 -7.26 0.24
CA LEU A 450 -12.52 -8.47 -0.03
C LEU A 450 -12.58 -9.43 1.15
N LEU A 451 -12.42 -8.92 2.37
CA LEU A 451 -12.48 -9.69 3.60
C LEU A 451 -13.86 -10.30 3.87
N THR A 452 -14.93 -9.59 3.51
CA THR A 452 -16.31 -10.07 3.68
C THR A 452 -16.65 -11.15 2.65
N LEU A 453 -16.23 -10.97 1.40
CA LEU A 453 -16.75 -11.72 0.26
C LEU A 453 -15.87 -12.89 -0.17
N VAL A 454 -14.54 -12.69 -0.22
CA VAL A 454 -13.62 -13.66 -0.82
C VAL A 454 -13.43 -14.92 0.03
N PRO A 455 -13.25 -14.86 1.36
CA PRO A 455 -13.15 -16.06 2.18
C PRO A 455 -14.37 -16.96 2.04
N SER A 456 -15.57 -16.39 2.07
CA SER A 456 -16.81 -17.14 1.92
C SER A 456 -16.92 -17.82 0.55
N TRP A 457 -16.51 -17.12 -0.52
CA TRP A 457 -16.44 -17.71 -1.86
C TRP A 457 -15.43 -18.85 -1.96
N LEU A 458 -14.22 -18.70 -1.40
CA LEU A 458 -13.20 -19.76 -1.41
C LEU A 458 -13.65 -21.01 -0.66
N ILE A 459 -14.38 -20.84 0.44
CA ILE A 459 -14.94 -21.97 1.19
C ILE A 459 -15.98 -22.71 0.33
N THR A 460 -16.78 -22.00 -0.48
CA THR A 460 -17.73 -22.65 -1.41
C THR A 460 -17.06 -23.45 -2.53
N LEU A 461 -15.77 -23.22 -2.81
CA LEU A 461 -15.00 -24.04 -3.76
C LEU A 461 -14.67 -25.44 -3.20
N ASN A 462 -14.61 -25.58 -1.87
CA ASN A 462 -14.26 -26.84 -1.22
C ASN A 462 -15.53 -27.64 -0.87
N ALA A 463 -15.88 -28.58 -1.74
CA ALA A 463 -17.09 -29.40 -1.68
C ALA A 463 -17.23 -30.26 -0.40
N ASN A 464 -16.15 -30.45 0.36
CA ASN A 464 -16.16 -31.29 1.57
C ASN A 464 -16.64 -30.57 2.83
N THR A 465 -16.96 -29.27 2.78
CA THR A 465 -17.36 -28.51 3.96
C THR A 465 -18.87 -28.58 4.24
N ASN A 466 -19.27 -29.41 5.22
CA ASN A 466 -20.58 -29.47 5.88
C ASN A 466 -21.82 -29.36 4.95
N ALA A 467 -22.28 -30.51 4.42
CA ALA A 467 -23.39 -30.64 3.47
C ALA A 467 -24.71 -29.96 3.88
N LEU A 468 -24.99 -29.80 5.19
CA LEU A 468 -26.24 -29.21 5.69
C LEU A 468 -26.34 -27.69 5.51
N PHE A 469 -25.22 -26.95 5.53
CA PHE A 469 -25.22 -25.48 5.46
C PHE A 469 -24.74 -24.92 4.12
N ALA A 470 -24.17 -25.77 3.26
CA ALA A 470 -23.67 -25.39 1.93
C ALA A 470 -24.69 -24.62 1.05
N PRO A 471 -25.98 -25.04 0.91
CA PRO A 471 -26.91 -24.32 0.04
C PRO A 471 -27.31 -22.94 0.60
N VAL A 472 -27.49 -22.83 1.92
CA VAL A 472 -27.84 -21.57 2.60
C VAL A 472 -26.70 -20.56 2.48
N ARG A 473 -25.46 -21.00 2.66
CA ARG A 473 -24.25 -20.18 2.47
C ARG A 473 -24.15 -19.66 1.05
N SER A 474 -24.37 -20.52 0.06
CA SER A 474 -24.33 -20.12 -1.35
C SER A 474 -25.38 -19.04 -1.66
N LEU A 475 -26.61 -19.22 -1.16
CA LEU A 475 -27.68 -18.26 -1.38
C LEU A 475 -27.39 -16.91 -0.70
N LEU A 476 -26.87 -16.94 0.54
CA LEU A 476 -26.45 -15.75 1.27
C LEU A 476 -25.31 -15.02 0.55
N LEU A 477 -24.29 -15.74 0.09
CA LEU A 477 -23.17 -15.15 -0.64
C LEU A 477 -23.64 -14.46 -1.93
N PHE A 478 -24.54 -15.11 -2.68
CA PHE A 478 -25.17 -14.50 -3.86
C PHE A 478 -25.95 -13.23 -3.50
N ALA A 479 -26.80 -13.29 -2.47
CA ALA A 479 -27.60 -12.14 -2.04
C ALA A 479 -26.74 -10.97 -1.57
N VAL A 480 -25.69 -11.23 -0.79
CA VAL A 480 -24.77 -10.21 -0.28
C VAL A 480 -23.93 -9.62 -1.42
N ALA A 481 -23.38 -10.43 -2.31
CA ALA A 481 -22.63 -9.94 -3.47
C ALA A 481 -23.50 -9.09 -4.41
N LEU A 482 -24.78 -9.47 -4.60
CA LEU A 482 -25.75 -8.68 -5.35
C LEU A 482 -26.05 -7.35 -4.64
N ALA A 483 -26.28 -7.38 -3.32
CA ALA A 483 -26.50 -6.16 -2.55
C ALA A 483 -25.31 -5.20 -2.64
N VAL A 484 -24.07 -5.71 -2.51
CA VAL A 484 -22.83 -4.92 -2.65
C VAL A 484 -22.72 -4.30 -4.04
N LEU A 485 -23.04 -5.06 -5.10
CA LEU A 485 -23.07 -4.57 -6.47
C LEU A 485 -24.10 -3.43 -6.63
N LEU A 486 -25.34 -3.65 -6.17
CA LEU A 486 -26.43 -2.67 -6.28
C LEU A 486 -26.14 -1.39 -5.49
N ILE A 487 -25.58 -1.51 -4.28
CA ILE A 487 -25.13 -0.38 -3.47
C ILE A 487 -23.99 0.36 -4.20
N GLY A 488 -23.04 -0.36 -4.77
CA GLY A 488 -21.96 0.20 -5.56
C GLY A 488 -22.45 1.02 -6.75
N VAL A 489 -23.42 0.49 -7.50
CA VAL A 489 -24.02 1.17 -8.64
C VAL A 489 -24.78 2.41 -8.18
N ARG A 490 -25.60 2.30 -7.12
CA ARG A 490 -26.37 3.43 -6.58
C ARG A 490 -25.50 4.56 -6.06
N LEU A 491 -24.35 4.23 -5.45
CA LEU A 491 -23.40 5.21 -4.90
C LEU A 491 -22.30 5.61 -5.90
N SER A 492 -22.30 5.08 -7.12
CA SER A 492 -21.26 5.29 -8.14
C SER A 492 -19.84 4.98 -7.65
N TYR A 493 -19.69 3.97 -6.78
CA TYR A 493 -18.40 3.55 -6.22
C TYR A 493 -17.81 2.39 -7.03
N GLN A 494 -16.60 2.58 -7.56
CA GLN A 494 -15.91 1.56 -8.36
C GLN A 494 -15.62 0.25 -7.60
N ALA A 495 -15.17 0.31 -6.34
CA ALA A 495 -14.75 -0.89 -5.61
C ALA A 495 -15.91 -1.88 -5.30
N PRO A 496 -17.08 -1.44 -4.78
CA PRO A 496 -18.21 -2.33 -4.60
C PRO A 496 -18.79 -2.87 -5.92
N VAL A 497 -18.81 -2.06 -6.99
CA VAL A 497 -19.27 -2.54 -8.31
C VAL A 497 -18.37 -3.63 -8.86
N LEU A 498 -17.06 -3.41 -8.86
CA LEU A 498 -16.11 -4.38 -9.41
C LEU A 498 -16.07 -5.65 -8.57
N LEU A 499 -15.95 -5.55 -7.24
CA LEU A 499 -15.93 -6.72 -6.37
C LEU A 499 -17.26 -7.48 -6.41
N GLY A 500 -18.39 -6.77 -6.34
CA GLY A 500 -19.71 -7.38 -6.46
C GLY A 500 -19.87 -8.12 -7.78
N ALA A 501 -19.55 -7.50 -8.91
CA ALA A 501 -19.68 -8.10 -10.24
C ALA A 501 -18.74 -9.31 -10.44
N ILE A 502 -17.45 -9.17 -10.08
CA ILE A 502 -16.47 -10.25 -10.19
C ILE A 502 -16.91 -11.44 -9.35
N LEU A 503 -17.30 -11.20 -8.10
CA LEU A 503 -17.65 -12.27 -7.18
C LEU A 503 -18.98 -12.94 -7.56
N LEU A 504 -19.99 -12.17 -8.01
CA LEU A 504 -21.25 -12.73 -8.50
C LEU A 504 -21.03 -13.62 -9.72
N THR A 505 -20.16 -13.19 -10.63
CA THR A 505 -19.77 -13.96 -11.83
C THR A 505 -19.04 -15.23 -11.43
N ALA A 506 -18.00 -15.12 -10.61
CA ALA A 506 -17.22 -16.24 -10.12
C ALA A 506 -18.09 -17.25 -9.36
N HIS A 507 -18.96 -16.77 -8.47
CA HIS A 507 -19.91 -17.60 -7.73
C HIS A 507 -20.88 -18.33 -8.66
N THR A 508 -21.45 -17.63 -9.65
CA THR A 508 -22.36 -18.24 -10.63
C THR A 508 -21.64 -19.32 -11.45
N VAL A 509 -20.41 -19.06 -11.91
CA VAL A 509 -19.59 -20.05 -12.62
C VAL A 509 -19.31 -21.26 -11.74
N THR A 510 -18.98 -21.07 -10.46
CA THR A 510 -18.72 -22.18 -9.53
C THR A 510 -19.95 -23.04 -9.31
N GLN A 511 -21.14 -22.45 -9.20
CA GLN A 511 -22.40 -23.19 -9.03
C GLN A 511 -22.83 -23.92 -10.30
N LEU A 512 -22.55 -23.35 -11.48
CA LEU A 512 -22.83 -23.99 -12.76
C LEU A 512 -21.78 -25.02 -13.15
N TRP A 513 -20.62 -25.05 -12.49
CA TRP A 513 -19.49 -25.91 -12.86
C TRP A 513 -19.84 -27.40 -12.98
N PRO A 514 -20.61 -28.02 -12.07
CA PRO A 514 -21.00 -29.42 -12.21
C PRO A 514 -21.81 -29.66 -13.50
N TRP A 515 -22.72 -28.76 -13.86
CA TRP A 515 -23.52 -28.83 -15.08
C TRP A 515 -22.67 -28.59 -16.33
N ILE A 516 -21.78 -27.60 -16.29
CA ILE A 516 -20.81 -27.31 -17.35
C ILE A 516 -19.94 -28.55 -17.60
N SER A 517 -19.46 -29.21 -16.54
CA SER A 517 -18.65 -30.43 -16.63
C SER A 517 -19.44 -31.63 -17.18
N ALA A 518 -20.73 -31.73 -16.87
CA ALA A 518 -21.60 -32.77 -17.42
C ALA A 518 -21.85 -32.54 -18.91
N ILE A 519 -22.22 -31.32 -19.31
CA ILE A 519 -22.42 -30.94 -20.71
C ILE A 519 -21.12 -31.13 -21.49
N SER A 520 -19.97 -30.72 -20.95
CA SER A 520 -18.68 -30.86 -21.64
C SER A 520 -18.27 -32.32 -21.86
N ARG A 521 -18.75 -33.27 -21.03
CA ARG A 521 -18.49 -34.70 -21.23
C ARG A 521 -19.27 -35.27 -22.42
N TYR A 522 -20.53 -34.87 -22.59
CA TYR A 522 -21.41 -35.41 -23.64
C TYR A 522 -21.43 -34.57 -24.93
N PHE A 523 -21.22 -33.25 -24.82
CA PHE A 523 -21.39 -32.26 -25.88
C PHE A 523 -20.14 -31.37 -26.03
N TRP A 524 -18.95 -31.96 -25.95
CA TRP A 524 -17.68 -31.24 -26.04
C TRP A 524 -17.55 -30.34 -27.29
N TRP A 525 -18.19 -30.72 -28.41
CA TRP A 525 -18.22 -29.97 -29.67
C TRP A 525 -18.90 -28.58 -29.55
N VAL A 526 -19.74 -28.35 -28.53
CA VAL A 526 -20.37 -27.04 -28.28
C VAL A 526 -19.31 -25.96 -28.04
N TRP A 527 -18.20 -26.30 -27.39
CA TRP A 527 -17.10 -25.36 -27.17
C TRP A 527 -16.40 -24.94 -28.46
N LEU A 528 -16.27 -25.85 -29.44
CA LEU A 528 -15.77 -25.53 -30.77
C LEU A 528 -16.70 -24.58 -31.51
N LEU A 529 -18.03 -24.81 -31.41
CA LEU A 529 -19.02 -23.93 -31.99
C LEU A 529 -18.96 -22.52 -31.37
N ILE A 530 -18.88 -22.43 -30.04
CA ILE A 530 -18.73 -21.14 -29.33
C ILE A 530 -17.43 -20.44 -29.75
N ALA A 531 -16.30 -21.14 -29.76
CA ALA A 531 -15.03 -20.59 -30.19
C ALA A 531 -15.09 -20.10 -31.65
N GLY A 532 -15.74 -20.87 -32.53
CA GLY A 532 -15.98 -20.48 -33.93
C GLY A 532 -16.82 -19.21 -34.04
N ILE A 533 -17.93 -19.09 -33.31
CA ILE A 533 -18.77 -17.89 -33.28
C ILE A 533 -17.98 -16.68 -32.76
N VAL A 534 -17.21 -16.83 -31.68
CA VAL A 534 -16.36 -15.75 -31.14
C VAL A 534 -15.34 -15.30 -32.17
N LEU A 535 -14.73 -16.24 -32.90
CA LEU A 535 -13.73 -15.95 -33.92
C LEU A 535 -14.36 -15.26 -35.14
N ILE A 536 -15.58 -15.64 -35.54
CA ILE A 536 -16.37 -14.95 -36.58
C ILE A 536 -16.70 -13.52 -36.14
N ILE A 537 -17.16 -13.32 -34.91
CA ILE A 537 -17.45 -11.98 -34.36
C ILE A 537 -16.17 -11.13 -34.30
N ALA A 538 -15.07 -11.72 -33.85
CA ALA A 538 -13.77 -11.05 -33.81
C ALA A 538 -13.29 -10.66 -35.22
N ALA A 539 -13.42 -11.56 -36.20
CA ALA A 539 -13.10 -11.29 -37.60
C ALA A 539 -13.99 -10.18 -38.19
N ALA A 540 -15.30 -10.22 -37.93
CA ALA A 540 -16.24 -9.18 -38.35
C ALA A 540 -15.89 -7.81 -37.73
N ARG A 541 -15.50 -7.79 -36.45
CA ARG A 541 -15.08 -6.56 -35.76
C ARG A 541 -13.72 -6.07 -36.24
N TYR A 542 -12.80 -6.98 -36.58
CA TYR A 542 -11.51 -6.65 -37.19
C TYR A 542 -11.68 -5.97 -38.55
N GLU A 543 -12.66 -6.40 -39.34
CA GLU A 543 -12.99 -5.78 -40.63
C GLU A 543 -13.48 -4.32 -40.47
N SER A 544 -14.24 -4.03 -39.41
CA SER A 544 -14.67 -2.66 -39.10
C SER A 544 -13.51 -1.73 -38.72
N GLY A 545 -12.49 -2.25 -38.02
CA GLY A 545 -11.28 -1.48 -37.67
C GLY A 545 -10.38 -1.22 -38.87
N LEU A 546 -10.25 -2.18 -39.78
CA LEU A 546 -9.44 -2.06 -41.00
C LEU A 546 -10.05 -1.10 -42.03
N ARG A 547 -11.38 -0.97 -42.12
CA ARG A 547 -12.02 0.03 -42.99
C ARG A 547 -11.69 1.45 -42.54
N SER A 548 -11.67 1.71 -41.23
CA SER A 548 -11.24 2.99 -40.66
C SER A 548 -9.76 3.28 -40.96
N MET A 549 -8.88 2.28 -40.82
CA MET A 549 -7.45 2.41 -41.18
C MET A 549 -7.19 2.59 -42.68
N LYS A 550 -7.91 1.88 -43.56
CA LYS A 550 -7.77 2.06 -45.02
C LYS A 550 -8.31 3.41 -45.50
N SER A 551 -9.27 4.00 -44.80
CA SER A 551 -9.75 5.37 -45.06
C SER A 551 -8.70 6.43 -44.65
N LEU A 552 -7.98 6.19 -43.55
CA LEU A 552 -6.83 7.00 -43.11
C LEU A 552 -5.65 6.87 -44.08
N ALA A 553 -5.29 5.64 -44.47
CA ALA A 553 -4.20 5.40 -45.42
C ALA A 553 -4.47 6.06 -46.78
N ARG A 554 -5.70 6.01 -47.30
CA ARG A 554 -6.08 6.72 -48.54
C ARG A 554 -6.01 8.23 -48.41
N ARG A 555 -6.33 8.81 -47.24
CA ARG A 555 -6.14 10.24 -46.97
C ARG A 555 -4.65 10.63 -46.92
N PHE A 556 -3.78 9.75 -46.43
CA PHE A 556 -2.33 9.96 -46.45
C PHE A 556 -1.72 9.84 -47.86
N THR A 557 -2.23 8.95 -48.71
CA THR A 557 -1.74 8.83 -50.12
C THR A 557 -2.24 9.97 -51.02
N GLN A 558 -3.25 10.72 -50.59
CA GLN A 558 -3.77 11.90 -51.29
C GLN A 558 -3.14 13.23 -50.85
N LEU A 559 -2.28 13.21 -49.82
CA LEU A 559 -1.46 14.36 -49.47
C LEU A 559 -0.14 14.28 -50.27
N ARG A 560 -0.04 15.16 -51.27
CA ARG A 560 1.21 15.55 -51.92
C ARG A 560 1.74 16.81 -51.27
#